data_AF-A0A2M8CJV1-F1
#
_entry.id   AF-A0A2M8CJV1-F1
#
_cell.length_a   1.000
_cell.length_b   1.000
_cell.length_c   1.000
_cell.angle_alpha   90.00
_cell.angle_beta   90.00
_cell.angle_gamma   90.00
#
_symmetry.space_group_name_H-M   'P 1'
#
loop_
_entity.id
_entity.type
_entity.pdbx_description
1 polymer ?
#
loop_
_entity_poly.entity_id
_entity_poly.type
_entity_poly.pdbx_seq_one_letter_code
_entity_poly.pdbx_strand_id
1 'polypeptide(L)'
;WVSAAEFADSVGADVINSSLGYIDFDNPLFNHSYQDMNGATNVSTRGADRAAEKGIVVVNSAGNSGNDPDFPYIGAPADGFNVLSIGAVDPDGVRASFSSIGPTYDGRHKPTIAATGQNTFVAYGMSDAGFGNGTSFSSPVIAGMTACLV
;
A
#
# COMPACT_ATOMS: atom_id res chain seq x y z
N TRP A 1 12.13 3.92 -1.84
CA TRP A 1 11.48 2.60 -2.00
C TRP A 1 12.44 1.54 -2.53
N VAL A 2 12.93 1.65 -3.78
CA VAL A 2 13.77 0.61 -4.43
C VAL A 2 14.98 0.19 -3.60
N SER A 3 15.79 1.14 -3.11
CA SER A 3 16.97 0.80 -2.30
C SER A 3 16.64 0.09 -0.98
N ALA A 4 15.47 0.34 -0.40
CA ALA A 4 15.02 -0.39 0.79
C ALA A 4 14.59 -1.82 0.43
N ALA A 5 13.96 -2.02 -0.72
CA ALA A 5 13.64 -3.36 -1.22
C ALA A 5 14.89 -4.15 -1.60
N GLU A 6 15.90 -3.51 -2.20
CA GLU A 6 17.21 -4.13 -2.46
C GLU A 6 17.90 -4.54 -1.16
N PHE A 7 17.83 -3.70 -0.12
CA PHE A 7 18.34 -4.07 1.19
C PHE A 7 17.56 -5.24 1.81
N ALA A 8 16.23 -5.23 1.75
CA ALA A 8 15.38 -6.31 2.23
C ALA A 8 15.72 -7.66 1.55
N ASP A 9 15.89 -7.65 0.24
CA ASP A 9 16.37 -8.81 -0.55
C ASP A 9 17.76 -9.26 -0.06
N SER A 10 18.69 -8.33 0.14
CA SER A 10 20.07 -8.63 0.57
C SER A 10 20.17 -9.29 1.96
N VAL A 11 19.19 -9.04 2.83
CA VAL A 11 19.14 -9.62 4.19
C VAL A 11 18.20 -10.83 4.26
N GLY A 12 17.62 -11.26 3.14
CA GLY A 12 16.77 -12.44 3.05
C GLY A 12 15.37 -12.26 3.63
N ALA A 13 14.76 -11.08 3.47
CA ALA A 13 13.38 -10.86 3.91
C ALA A 13 12.37 -11.51 2.96
N ASP A 14 11.42 -12.29 3.51
CA ASP A 14 10.35 -12.94 2.73
C ASP A 14 9.14 -12.03 2.47
N VAL A 15 8.93 -11.02 3.33
CA VAL A 15 7.76 -10.12 3.26
C VAL A 15 8.20 -8.67 3.41
N ILE A 16 7.71 -7.80 2.53
CA ILE A 16 7.80 -6.34 2.67
C ILE A 16 6.41 -5.81 3.01
N ASN A 17 6.29 -5.14 4.15
CA ASN A 17 5.14 -4.27 4.44
C ASN A 17 5.53 -2.80 4.22
N SER A 18 4.80 -2.10 3.36
CA SER A 18 5.06 -0.70 3.04
C SER A 18 3.79 0.15 3.15
N SER A 19 3.86 1.19 3.99
CA SER A 19 2.78 2.16 4.15
C SER A 19 3.07 3.47 3.40
N LEU A 20 3.75 3.36 2.25
CA LEU A 20 4.15 4.48 1.40
C LEU A 20 3.22 4.60 0.19
N GLY A 21 2.93 5.84 -0.20
CA GLY A 21 2.25 6.21 -1.44
C GLY A 21 2.97 7.39 -2.07
N TYR A 22 3.29 7.29 -3.36
CA TYR A 22 3.94 8.34 -4.13
C TYR A 22 2.94 8.88 -5.16
N ILE A 23 2.52 10.13 -4.95
CA ILE A 23 1.59 10.87 -5.84
C ILE A 23 2.19 12.26 -6.06
N ASP A 24 2.33 13.04 -4.99
CA ASP A 24 2.96 14.36 -5.03
C ASP A 24 4.37 14.34 -4.45
N PHE A 25 5.22 15.21 -5.00
CA PHE A 25 6.61 15.40 -4.61
C PHE A 25 6.91 16.89 -4.40
N ASP A 26 7.99 17.17 -3.65
CA ASP A 26 8.46 18.54 -3.41
C ASP A 26 8.75 19.30 -4.71
N ASN A 27 9.21 18.59 -5.75
CA ASN A 27 9.32 19.12 -7.10
C ASN A 27 8.15 18.57 -7.95
N PRO A 28 7.19 19.42 -8.34
CA PRO A 28 6.01 19.01 -9.09
C PRO A 28 6.30 18.31 -10.42
N LEU A 29 7.50 18.47 -10.98
CA LEU A 29 7.93 17.76 -12.18
C LEU A 29 7.93 16.23 -12.00
N PHE A 30 7.95 15.74 -10.76
CA PHE A 30 7.90 14.32 -10.46
C PHE A 30 6.52 13.82 -10.01
N ASN A 31 5.51 14.70 -9.92
CA ASN A 31 4.17 14.29 -9.52
C ASN A 31 3.63 13.24 -10.50
N HIS A 32 2.88 12.29 -9.94
CA HIS A 32 2.24 11.22 -10.66
C HIS A 32 0.76 11.55 -10.83
N SER A 33 0.32 11.48 -12.08
CA SER A 33 -1.09 11.56 -12.45
C SER A 33 -1.77 10.20 -12.24
N TYR A 34 -3.09 10.17 -12.34
CA TYR A 34 -3.81 8.89 -12.29
C TYR A 34 -3.37 7.98 -13.45
N GLN A 35 -3.04 8.54 -14.62
CA GLN A 35 -2.51 7.82 -15.79
C GLN A 35 -1.22 7.04 -15.48
N ASP A 36 -0.47 7.50 -14.49
CA ASP A 36 0.77 6.85 -14.06
C ASP A 36 0.51 5.67 -13.11
N MET A 37 -0.71 5.52 -12.57
CA MET A 37 -1.13 4.38 -11.74
C MET A 37 -1.48 3.16 -12.60
N ASN A 38 -0.53 2.73 -13.42
CA ASN A 38 -0.70 1.68 -14.43
C ASN A 38 0.18 0.45 -14.19
N GLY A 39 0.86 0.37 -13.05
CA GLY A 39 1.74 -0.75 -12.72
C GLY A 39 3.16 -0.66 -13.32
N ALA A 40 3.39 0.25 -14.27
CA ALA A 40 4.60 0.25 -15.10
C ALA A 40 5.34 1.59 -15.15
N THR A 41 4.68 2.73 -14.93
CA THR A 41 5.35 4.05 -15.00
C THR A 41 6.26 4.29 -13.80
N ASN A 42 5.73 4.13 -12.59
CA ASN A 42 6.37 4.65 -11.39
C ASN A 42 7.55 3.78 -10.94
N VAL A 43 8.66 4.43 -10.56
CA VAL A 43 9.90 3.74 -10.16
C VAL A 43 9.69 2.87 -8.92
N SER A 44 8.90 3.33 -7.96
CA SER A 44 8.53 2.54 -6.77
C SER A 44 7.75 1.29 -7.16
N THR A 45 6.78 1.41 -8.06
CA THR A 45 5.95 0.29 -8.55
C THR A 45 6.77 -0.76 -9.27
N ARG A 46 7.63 -0.34 -10.21
CA ARG A 46 8.54 -1.25 -10.93
C ARG A 46 9.49 -1.97 -9.98
N GLY A 47 9.99 -1.26 -8.96
CA GLY A 47 10.82 -1.88 -7.92
C GLY A 47 10.04 -2.91 -7.10
N ALA A 48 8.78 -2.60 -6.77
CA ALA A 48 7.91 -3.48 -6.00
C ALA A 48 7.57 -4.77 -6.74
N ASP A 49 7.20 -4.65 -8.02
CA ASP A 49 6.99 -5.81 -8.86
C ASP A 49 8.26 -6.64 -9.03
N ARG A 50 9.43 -6.00 -9.13
CA ARG A 50 10.71 -6.72 -9.22
C ARG A 50 11.06 -7.47 -7.93
N ALA A 51 10.75 -6.92 -6.76
CA ALA A 51 10.90 -7.62 -5.48
C ALA A 51 9.97 -8.83 -5.42
N ALA A 52 8.72 -8.66 -5.86
CA ALA A 52 7.75 -9.76 -5.93
C ALA A 52 8.16 -10.88 -6.90
N GLU A 53 8.68 -10.54 -8.08
CA GLU A 53 9.24 -11.51 -9.03
C GLU A 53 10.41 -12.33 -8.46
N LYS A 54 11.12 -11.78 -7.47
CA LYS A 54 12.21 -12.48 -6.78
C LYS A 54 11.73 -13.37 -5.63
N GLY A 55 10.42 -13.43 -5.37
CA GLY A 55 9.83 -14.28 -4.34
C GLY A 55 9.51 -13.55 -3.02
N ILE A 56 9.69 -12.23 -2.95
CA ILE A 56 9.33 -11.44 -1.76
C ILE A 56 7.86 -11.07 -1.83
N VAL A 57 7.05 -11.42 -0.84
CA VAL A 57 5.66 -10.97 -0.78
C VAL A 57 5.62 -9.46 -0.47
N VAL A 58 5.19 -8.65 -1.44
CA VAL A 58 5.09 -7.20 -1.26
C VAL A 58 3.66 -6.81 -0.91
N VAL A 59 3.47 -6.34 0.33
CA VAL A 59 2.22 -5.84 0.88
C VAL A 59 2.32 -4.32 1.01
N ASN A 60 1.43 -3.58 0.34
CA ASN A 60 1.43 -2.12 0.38
C ASN A 60 0.05 -1.57 0.75
N SER A 61 -0.01 -0.55 1.60
CA SER A 61 -1.26 0.17 1.86
C SER A 61 -1.83 0.80 0.58
N ALA A 62 -3.15 0.77 0.41
CA ALA A 62 -3.81 1.36 -0.77
C ALA A 62 -3.68 2.88 -0.87
N GLY A 63 -3.62 3.58 0.27
CA GLY A 63 -3.69 5.05 0.35
C GLY A 63 -4.92 5.53 1.13
N ASN A 64 -4.89 6.78 1.58
CA ASN A 64 -5.94 7.36 2.42
C ASN A 64 -6.68 8.51 1.73
N SER A 65 -6.68 8.52 0.39
CA SER A 65 -7.25 9.60 -0.41
C SER A 65 -8.66 9.31 -0.90
N GLY A 66 -9.34 8.26 -0.45
CA GLY A 66 -10.65 7.84 -0.99
C GLY A 66 -11.79 8.87 -0.91
N ASN A 67 -11.61 9.97 -0.17
CA ASN A 67 -12.55 11.10 -0.10
C ASN A 67 -12.07 12.34 -0.91
N ASP A 68 -10.91 12.25 -1.55
CA ASP A 68 -10.35 13.31 -2.38
C ASP A 68 -11.14 13.39 -3.70
N PRO A 69 -11.63 14.58 -4.09
CA PRO A 69 -12.43 14.74 -5.31
C PRO A 69 -11.61 14.62 -6.60
N ASP A 70 -10.30 14.88 -6.54
CA ASP A 70 -9.41 14.94 -7.69
C ASP A 70 -8.61 13.64 -7.86
N PHE A 71 -8.16 13.05 -6.74
CA PHE A 71 -7.42 11.79 -6.73
C PHE A 71 -7.90 10.84 -5.62
N PRO A 72 -9.06 10.17 -5.79
CA PRO A 72 -9.55 9.18 -4.82
C PRO A 72 -8.78 7.84 -4.89
N TYR A 73 -7.85 7.71 -5.83
CA TYR A 73 -7.32 6.42 -6.26
C TYR A 73 -6.17 5.90 -5.38
N ILE A 74 -5.81 4.64 -5.60
CA ILE A 74 -4.57 4.06 -5.09
C ILE A 74 -3.33 4.77 -5.66
N GLY A 75 -2.26 4.82 -4.87
CA GLY A 75 -0.98 5.40 -5.27
C GLY A 75 0.10 4.37 -5.51
N ALA A 76 1.22 4.78 -6.10
CA ALA A 76 2.39 3.91 -6.27
C ALA A 76 3.08 3.61 -4.93
N PRO A 77 3.49 2.37 -4.62
CA PRO A 77 3.54 1.20 -5.51
C PRO A 77 2.32 0.26 -5.44
N ALA A 78 1.22 0.65 -4.79
CA ALA A 78 0.04 -0.21 -4.64
C ALA A 78 -0.59 -0.61 -5.99
N ASP A 79 -0.33 0.16 -7.05
CA ASP A 79 -0.73 -0.10 -8.42
C ASP A 79 0.08 -1.23 -9.11
N GLY A 80 1.09 -1.81 -8.47
CA GLY A 80 1.93 -2.88 -9.06
C GLY A 80 1.16 -4.15 -9.42
N PHE A 81 1.63 -4.89 -10.41
CA PHE A 81 1.02 -6.14 -10.88
C PHE A 81 1.03 -7.23 -9.81
N ASN A 82 2.16 -7.36 -9.11
CA ASN A 82 2.43 -8.41 -8.13
C ASN A 82 2.39 -7.88 -6.68
N VAL A 83 1.96 -6.62 -6.50
CA VAL A 83 1.83 -6.00 -5.18
C VAL A 83 0.46 -6.30 -4.58
N LEU A 84 0.43 -6.79 -3.34
CA LEU A 84 -0.80 -6.89 -2.54
C LEU A 84 -1.14 -5.51 -1.98
N SER A 85 -2.00 -4.78 -2.70
CA SER A 85 -2.52 -3.48 -2.25
C SER A 85 -3.66 -3.68 -1.25
N ILE A 86 -3.56 -3.08 -0.07
CA ILE A 86 -4.47 -3.35 1.04
C ILE A 86 -5.35 -2.14 1.34
N GLY A 87 -6.66 -2.29 1.13
CA GLY A 87 -7.67 -1.32 1.52
C GLY A 87 -8.01 -1.41 3.02
N ALA A 88 -8.72 -0.38 3.51
CA ALA A 88 -9.18 -0.32 4.89
C ALA A 88 -10.69 -0.55 5.00
N VAL A 89 -11.06 -1.39 5.95
CA VAL A 89 -12.43 -1.52 6.47
C VAL A 89 -12.48 -1.09 7.93
N ASP A 90 -13.69 -0.80 8.41
CA ASP A 90 -14.00 -0.66 9.82
C ASP A 90 -14.17 -2.05 10.50
N PRO A 91 -14.40 -2.11 11.83
CA PRO A 91 -14.58 -3.39 12.52
C PRO A 91 -15.79 -4.22 12.06
N ASP A 92 -16.78 -3.60 11.41
CA ASP A 92 -17.96 -4.26 10.86
C ASP A 92 -17.73 -4.76 9.41
N GLY A 93 -16.54 -4.52 8.85
CA GLY A 93 -16.18 -4.93 7.50
C GLY A 93 -16.65 -3.96 6.41
N VAL A 94 -17.14 -2.77 6.77
CA VAL A 94 -17.55 -1.74 5.81
C VAL A 94 -16.31 -0.96 5.37
N ARG A 95 -16.20 -0.67 4.07
CA ARG A 95 -15.07 0.11 3.53
C ARG A 95 -14.97 1.46 4.25
N ALA A 96 -13.80 1.72 4.81
CA ALA A 96 -13.49 3.02 5.39
C ALA A 96 -13.52 4.09 4.29
N SER A 97 -14.21 5.21 4.51
CA SER A 97 -14.45 6.23 3.47
C SER A 97 -13.14 6.74 2.86
N PHE A 98 -12.13 6.96 3.70
CA PHE A 98 -10.79 7.41 3.31
C PHE A 98 -9.98 6.37 2.53
N SER A 99 -10.33 5.09 2.55
CA SER A 99 -9.53 4.06 1.86
C SER A 99 -9.50 4.36 0.37
N SER A 100 -8.32 4.62 -0.18
CA SER A 100 -8.13 4.84 -1.62
C SER A 100 -8.74 3.69 -2.43
N ILE A 101 -9.37 4.05 -3.55
CA ILE A 101 -10.10 3.13 -4.43
C ILE A 101 -9.30 2.79 -5.68
N GLY A 102 -9.68 1.73 -6.37
CA GLY A 102 -9.25 1.52 -7.75
C GLY A 102 -10.34 1.91 -8.75
N PRO A 103 -10.29 1.35 -9.98
CA PRO A 103 -9.23 0.46 -10.48
C PRO A 103 -7.89 1.18 -10.62
N THR A 104 -6.84 0.45 -11.02
CA THR A 104 -5.68 1.11 -11.64
C THR A 104 -6.09 1.77 -12.96
N TYR A 105 -5.26 2.66 -13.48
CA TYR A 105 -5.53 3.32 -14.76
C TYR A 105 -5.70 2.33 -15.92
N ASP A 106 -4.94 1.22 -15.89
CA ASP A 106 -5.03 0.14 -16.87
C ASP A 106 -6.16 -0.87 -16.57
N GLY A 107 -7.03 -0.58 -15.59
CA GLY A 107 -8.28 -1.32 -15.34
C GLY A 107 -8.18 -2.53 -14.41
N ARG A 108 -7.03 -2.76 -13.76
CA ARG A 108 -6.88 -3.87 -12.81
C ARG A 108 -7.65 -3.58 -11.52
N HIS A 109 -8.26 -4.63 -10.98
CA HIS A 109 -8.95 -4.56 -9.70
C HIS A 109 -7.96 -4.35 -8.56
N LYS A 110 -8.05 -3.16 -7.95
CA LYS A 110 -7.33 -2.75 -6.75
C LYS A 110 -8.28 -1.93 -5.85
N PRO A 111 -8.09 -1.87 -4.52
CA PRO A 111 -7.17 -2.70 -3.75
C PRO A 111 -7.48 -4.20 -3.88
N THR A 112 -6.45 -5.05 -3.83
CA THR A 112 -6.54 -6.51 -3.98
C THR A 112 -7.42 -7.14 -2.90
N ILE A 113 -7.20 -6.74 -1.64
CA ILE A 113 -8.01 -7.15 -0.48
C ILE A 113 -8.05 -6.00 0.53
N ALA A 114 -8.81 -6.16 1.61
CA ALA A 114 -8.89 -5.21 2.69
C ALA A 114 -8.76 -5.87 4.06
N ALA A 115 -8.29 -5.11 5.04
CA ALA A 115 -8.26 -5.49 6.45
C ALA A 115 -8.66 -4.29 7.31
N THR A 116 -8.93 -4.53 8.59
CA THR A 116 -9.30 -3.46 9.53
C THR A 116 -8.21 -2.40 9.56
N GLY A 117 -8.58 -1.18 9.18
CA GLY A 117 -7.73 0.00 9.17
C GLY A 117 -8.40 1.25 9.70
N GLN A 118 -9.72 1.22 9.87
CA GLN A 118 -10.47 2.24 10.61
C GLN A 118 -10.73 1.74 12.03
N ASN A 119 -10.59 2.65 13.00
CA ASN A 119 -10.69 2.37 14.43
C ASN A 119 -9.80 1.19 14.85
N THR A 120 -8.56 1.17 14.35
CA THR A 120 -7.59 0.10 14.64
C THR A 120 -6.80 0.44 15.89
N PHE A 121 -6.72 -0.48 16.84
CA PHE A 121 -5.91 -0.29 18.04
C PHE A 121 -4.43 -0.52 17.72
N VAL A 122 -3.61 0.51 17.88
CA VAL A 122 -2.21 0.53 17.48
C VAL A 122 -1.33 1.04 18.60
N ALA A 123 -0.06 0.63 18.62
CA ALA A 123 0.94 1.21 19.50
C ALA A 123 1.21 2.66 19.10
N TYR A 124 1.36 3.53 20.10
CA TYR A 124 1.65 4.96 19.95
C TYR A 124 2.90 5.32 20.75
N GLY A 125 3.95 5.77 20.06
CA GLY A 125 5.24 6.07 20.70
C GLY A 125 5.86 4.83 21.37
N MET A 126 6.48 5.03 22.54
CA MET A 126 7.23 3.97 23.25
C MET A 126 6.40 3.16 24.25
N SER A 127 5.33 3.73 24.79
CA SER A 127 4.63 3.14 25.94
C SER A 127 3.12 3.39 25.97
N ASP A 128 2.56 3.85 24.86
CA ASP A 128 1.13 4.14 24.76
C ASP A 128 0.49 3.33 23.62
N ALA A 129 -0.83 3.22 23.65
CA ALA A 129 -1.61 2.59 22.59
C ALA A 129 -2.98 3.24 22.50
N GLY A 130 -3.49 3.36 21.28
CA GLY A 130 -4.76 4.04 21.02
C GLY A 130 -5.35 3.64 19.69
N PHE A 131 -6.49 4.23 19.36
CA PHE A 131 -7.15 3.98 18.08
C PHE A 131 -6.66 4.92 16.99
N GLY A 132 -6.45 4.37 15.80
CA GLY A 132 -6.01 5.09 14.61
C GLY A 132 -6.79 4.69 13.36
N ASN A 133 -6.70 5.55 12.34
CA ASN A 133 -7.28 5.33 11.02
C ASN A 133 -6.21 5.40 9.93
N GLY A 134 -6.18 4.42 9.05
CA GLY A 134 -5.32 4.40 7.86
C GLY A 134 -5.22 3.02 7.23
N THR A 135 -5.13 2.98 5.90
CA THR A 135 -4.73 1.76 5.17
C THR A 135 -3.33 1.28 5.58
N SER A 136 -2.51 2.18 6.12
CA SER A 136 -1.24 1.90 6.79
C SER A 136 -1.37 0.94 7.98
N PHE A 137 -2.55 0.82 8.60
CA PHE A 137 -2.83 -0.11 9.68
C PHE A 137 -3.42 -1.44 9.17
N SER A 138 -4.14 -1.41 8.04
CA SER A 138 -4.60 -2.61 7.34
C SER A 138 -3.44 -3.42 6.75
N SER A 139 -2.45 -2.75 6.15
CA SER A 139 -1.30 -3.37 5.49
C SER A 139 -0.54 -4.36 6.38
N PRO A 140 -0.09 -4.01 7.60
CA PRO A 140 0.63 -4.94 8.46
C PRO A 140 -0.20 -6.11 8.97
N VAL A 141 -1.55 -5.99 9.04
CA VAL A 141 -2.42 -7.13 9.37
C VAL A 141 -2.32 -8.21 8.29
N ILE A 142 -2.38 -7.81 7.01
CA ILE A 142 -2.20 -8.74 5.90
C ILE A 142 -0.77 -9.24 5.81
N ALA A 143 0.23 -8.39 6.04
CA ALA A 143 1.63 -8.82 6.05
C ALA A 143 1.89 -9.91 7.11
N GLY A 144 1.30 -9.77 8.30
CA GLY A 144 1.36 -10.80 9.34
C GLY A 144 0.64 -12.08 8.93
N MET A 145 -0.53 -11.98 8.29
CA MET A 145 -1.23 -13.14 7.74
C MET A 145 -0.39 -13.86 6.67
N THR A 146 0.22 -13.12 5.74
CA THR A 146 1.08 -13.70 4.70
C THR A 146 2.31 -14.35 5.29
N ALA A 147 2.91 -13.76 6.34
CA ALA A 147 4.06 -14.32 7.05
C ALA A 147 3.76 -15.70 7.68
N CYS A 148 2.51 -16.00 8.00
CA CYS A 148 2.10 -17.31 8.52
C CYS A 148 1.90 -18.38 7.42
N LEU A 149 1.92 -18.00 6.15
CA LEU A 149 1.69 -18.88 5.00
C LEU A 149 2.97 -19.17 4.19
N VAL A 150 4.01 -18.36 4.39
CA VAL A 150 5.33 -18.49 3.74
C VAL A 150 6.25 -19.44 4.50
#